data_AF-A0A9Q3KZ20-F1
#
_entry.id   AF-A0A9Q3KZ20-F1
#
_cell.length_a   1.000
_cell.length_b   1.000
_cell.length_c   1.000
_cell.angle_alpha   90.00
_cell.angle_beta   90.00
_cell.angle_gamma   90.00
#
_symmetry.space_group_name_H-M   'P 1'
#
loop_
_entity.id
_entity.type
_entity.pdbx_description
1 polymer ?
#
loop_
_entity_poly.entity_id
_entity_poly.type
_entity_poly.pdbx_seq_one_letter_code
_entity_poly.pdbx_strand_id
1 'polypeptide(L)'
;MQKEYSTLYKELLSSKSKGPGEFFRNINKLQICCNHHIMLNTIVDADLEDHEGRSTQDNSSTITQTLVDVETCMMSSKIAHLLKSLLKNKQSKCGPTKSVVYTQWTQFLDLIGIALAHHSILSAQIDGTITE
;
A
#
# COMPACT_ATOMS: atom_id res chain seq x y z
N MET A 1 -5.50 -15.41 11.14
CA MET A 1 -4.98 -14.83 9.88
C MET A 1 -5.64 -15.38 8.62
N GLN A 2 -5.39 -16.61 8.14
CA GLN A 2 -5.97 -17.08 6.85
C GLN A 2 -7.51 -17.04 6.76
N LYS A 3 -8.22 -17.24 7.89
CA LYS A 3 -9.70 -17.22 7.94
C LYS A 3 -10.31 -15.83 7.77
N GLU A 4 -9.65 -14.76 8.24
CA GLU A 4 -10.15 -13.37 8.14
C GLU A 4 -10.09 -12.85 6.71
N TYR A 5 -9.01 -13.16 5.98
CA TYR A 5 -8.86 -12.80 4.57
C TYR A 5 -10.00 -13.39 3.72
N SER A 6 -10.42 -14.63 4.00
CA SER A 6 -11.52 -15.24 3.26
C SER A 6 -12.84 -14.47 3.41
N THR A 7 -13.07 -13.83 4.55
CA THR A 7 -14.31 -13.09 4.84
C THR A 7 -14.37 -11.78 4.06
N LEU A 8 -13.33 -10.95 4.12
CA LEU A 8 -13.25 -9.69 3.35
C LEU A 8 -13.35 -9.93 1.83
N TYR A 9 -12.69 -10.96 1.32
CA TYR A 9 -12.80 -11.34 -0.09
C TYR A 9 -14.21 -11.82 -0.46
N LYS A 10 -14.88 -12.57 0.41
CA LYS A 10 -16.26 -13.03 0.17
C LYS A 10 -17.26 -11.88 0.21
N GLU A 11 -17.09 -10.91 1.11
CA GLU A 11 -17.95 -9.73 1.17
C GLU A 11 -17.83 -8.88 -0.09
N LEU A 12 -16.60 -8.63 -0.55
CA LEU A 12 -16.32 -7.93 -1.82
C LEU A 12 -16.99 -8.63 -3.02
N LEU A 13 -16.89 -9.97 -3.08
CA LEU A 13 -17.45 -10.77 -4.19
C LEU A 13 -18.97 -11.01 -4.08
N SER A 14 -19.56 -10.91 -2.89
CA SER A 14 -21.01 -11.14 -2.69
C SER A 14 -21.87 -9.90 -2.97
N SER A 15 -21.25 -8.72 -3.07
CA SER A 15 -21.95 -7.48 -3.37
C SER A 15 -22.53 -7.50 -4.81
N LYS A 16 -23.84 -7.72 -4.94
CA LYS A 16 -24.55 -7.48 -6.20
C LYS A 16 -24.50 -5.97 -6.49
N SER A 17 -23.75 -5.59 -7.52
CA SER A 17 -23.59 -4.21 -7.98
C SER A 17 -24.93 -3.47 -8.08
N LYS A 18 -25.14 -2.47 -7.22
CA LYS A 18 -26.32 -1.58 -7.20
C LYS A 18 -26.18 -0.36 -8.12
N GLY A 19 -25.10 -0.27 -8.92
CA GLY A 19 -24.91 0.79 -9.92
C GLY A 19 -23.44 0.98 -10.33
N PRO A 20 -23.16 1.82 -11.34
CA PRO A 20 -21.80 2.02 -11.86
C PRO A 20 -20.81 2.52 -10.81
N GLY A 21 -21.25 3.35 -9.84
CA GLY A 21 -20.39 3.83 -8.76
C GLY A 21 -19.86 2.72 -7.83
N GLU A 22 -20.69 1.72 -7.52
CA GLU A 22 -20.27 0.57 -6.70
C GLU A 22 -19.32 -0.36 -7.46
N PHE A 23 -19.54 -0.53 -8.77
CA PHE A 23 -18.62 -1.27 -9.63
C PHE A 23 -17.21 -0.66 -9.59
N PHE A 24 -17.07 0.64 -9.86
CA PHE A 24 -15.76 1.30 -9.85
C PHE A 24 -15.11 1.31 -8.47
N ARG A 25 -15.91 1.46 -7.40
CA ARG A 25 -15.42 1.33 -6.02
C ARG A 25 -14.84 -0.05 -5.76
N ASN A 26 -15.50 -1.11 -6.21
CA ASN A 26 -15.00 -2.48 -6.05
C ASN A 26 -13.72 -2.73 -6.86
N ILE A 27 -13.63 -2.19 -8.09
CA ILE A 27 -12.38 -2.23 -8.87
C ILE A 27 -11.25 -1.51 -8.15
N ASN A 28 -11.51 -0.33 -7.58
CA ASN A 28 -10.52 0.42 -6.83
C ASN A 28 -10.01 -0.38 -5.61
N LYS A 29 -10.94 -0.94 -4.82
CA LYS A 29 -10.60 -1.82 -3.68
C LYS A 29 -9.72 -3.00 -4.13
N LEU A 30 -10.08 -3.67 -5.23
CA LEU A 30 -9.26 -4.75 -5.80
C LEU A 30 -7.86 -4.28 -6.20
N GLN A 31 -7.73 -3.12 -6.85
CA GLN A 31 -6.43 -2.55 -7.23
C GLN A 31 -5.53 -2.31 -6.01
N ILE A 32 -6.11 -1.84 -4.91
CA ILE A 32 -5.42 -1.61 -3.65
C ILE A 32 -5.01 -2.94 -2.98
N CYS A 33 -5.92 -3.92 -2.91
CA CYS A 33 -5.61 -5.27 -2.41
C CYS A 33 -4.40 -5.89 -3.11
N CYS A 34 -4.30 -5.69 -4.43
CA CYS A 34 -3.22 -6.23 -5.24
C CYS A 34 -1.85 -5.65 -4.89
N ASN A 35 -1.79 -4.48 -4.23
CA ASN A 35 -0.55 -3.92 -3.71
C ASN A 35 -0.26 -4.46 -2.31
N HIS A 36 -1.19 -4.27 -1.37
CA HIS A 36 -1.07 -4.81 -0.02
C HIS A 36 -2.45 -4.82 0.68
N HIS A 37 -2.77 -5.88 1.42
CA HIS A 37 -4.08 -6.02 2.07
C HIS A 37 -4.33 -4.93 3.13
N ILE A 38 -3.31 -4.54 3.89
CA ILE A 38 -3.44 -3.52 4.95
C ILE A 38 -3.94 -2.17 4.44
N MET A 39 -3.68 -1.85 3.17
CA MET A 39 -4.12 -0.59 2.55
C MET A 39 -5.64 -0.54 2.37
N LEU A 40 -6.34 -1.67 2.45
CA LEU A 40 -7.80 -1.68 2.42
C LEU A 40 -8.40 -1.10 3.69
N ASN A 41 -7.82 -1.43 4.86
CA ASN A 41 -8.39 -1.03 6.14
C ASN A 41 -8.42 0.49 6.26
N THR A 42 -7.33 1.14 5.83
CA THR A 42 -7.21 2.60 5.84
C THR A 42 -8.24 3.31 4.94
N ILE A 43 -8.78 2.62 3.94
CA ILE A 43 -9.81 3.16 3.04
C ILE A 43 -11.21 2.82 3.54
N VAL A 44 -11.40 1.64 4.14
CA VAL A 44 -12.66 1.30 4.79
C VAL A 44 -12.93 2.27 5.96
N ASP A 45 -11.90 2.64 6.72
CA ASP A 45 -12.02 3.64 7.78
C ASP A 45 -12.41 5.02 7.22
N ALA A 46 -11.81 5.45 6.11
CA ALA A 46 -12.17 6.69 5.43
C ALA A 46 -13.61 6.68 4.85
N ASP A 47 -14.06 5.54 4.30
CA ASP A 47 -15.43 5.35 3.79
C ASP A 47 -16.48 5.42 4.93
N LEU A 48 -16.12 5.03 6.16
CA LEU A 48 -17.00 5.08 7.33
C LEU A 48 -17.15 6.51 7.88
N GLU A 49 -16.07 7.30 7.88
CA GLU A 49 -16.10 8.70 8.32
C GLU A 49 -16.94 9.60 7.40
N ASP A 50 -17.00 9.31 6.09
CA ASP A 50 -17.80 10.07 5.12
C ASP A 50 -19.32 9.94 5.33
N HIS A 51 -19.77 8.91 6.06
CA HIS A 51 -21.18 8.75 6.44
C HIS A 51 -21.55 9.49 7.73
N GLU A 52 -20.58 9.89 8.54
CA GLU A 52 -20.76 10.65 9.78
C GLU A 52 -20.28 12.11 9.61
N GLY A 53 -20.91 12.83 8.68
CA GLY A 53 -20.98 14.29 8.64
C GLY A 53 -19.76 15.10 9.13
N ARG A 54 -18.88 15.47 8.19
CA ARG A 54 -18.08 16.71 8.15
C ARG A 54 -17.15 16.96 9.36
N SER A 55 -15.89 16.54 9.20
CA SER A 55 -14.75 17.31 9.71
C SER A 55 -13.66 17.36 8.64
N THR A 56 -13.37 18.58 8.16
CA THR A 56 -12.16 18.91 7.41
C THR A 56 -10.97 18.75 8.35
N GLN A 57 -10.34 17.59 8.30
CA GLN A 57 -9.01 17.40 8.86
C GLN A 57 -8.18 16.67 7.81
N ASP A 58 -7.07 17.32 7.43
CA ASP A 58 -6.13 16.91 6.40
C ASP A 58 -5.39 15.65 6.87
N ASN A 59 -6.09 14.52 6.84
CA ASN A 59 -5.61 13.26 7.41
C ASN A 59 -4.98 12.42 6.30
N SER A 60 -3.82 12.88 5.79
CA SER A 60 -2.94 11.99 5.04
C SER A 60 -2.58 10.83 5.98
N SER A 61 -3.26 9.70 5.80
CA SER A 61 -3.12 8.54 6.67
C SER A 61 -1.80 7.84 6.33
N THR A 62 -0.70 8.43 6.81
CA THR A 62 0.65 7.90 6.65
C THR A 62 0.74 6.60 7.42
N ILE A 63 1.17 5.52 6.75
CA ILE A 63 1.49 4.27 7.44
C ILE A 63 2.84 4.48 8.13
N THR A 64 2.81 4.87 9.40
CA THR A 64 4.03 5.08 10.18
C THR A 64 4.71 3.74 10.53
N GLN A 65 6.04 3.75 10.50
CA GLN A 65 6.95 2.64 10.89
C GLN A 65 6.62 2.00 12.26
N THR A 66 5.92 2.70 13.14
CA THR A 66 5.54 2.23 14.48
C THR A 66 4.39 1.23 14.52
N LEU A 67 3.62 1.08 13.42
CA LEU A 67 2.42 0.22 13.39
C LEU A 67 2.56 -1.01 12.48
N VAL A 68 3.55 -1.04 11.60
CA VAL A 68 3.70 -2.11 10.59
C VAL A 68 5.13 -2.65 10.60
N ASP A 69 5.26 -3.93 10.96
CA ASP A 69 6.55 -4.61 10.91
C ASP A 69 6.95 -5.00 9.47
N VAL A 70 8.22 -5.37 9.33
CA VAL A 70 8.77 -5.75 8.02
C VAL A 70 8.15 -7.04 7.51
N GLU A 71 7.82 -7.99 8.39
CA GLU A 71 7.16 -9.24 8.00
C GLU A 71 5.83 -8.96 7.30
N THR A 72 5.04 -8.03 7.85
CA THR A 72 3.81 -7.54 7.26
C THR A 72 4.06 -6.95 5.89
N CYS A 73 5.03 -6.03 5.74
CA CYS A 73 5.39 -5.45 4.45
C CYS A 73 5.74 -6.53 3.40
N MET A 74 6.44 -7.60 3.82
CA MET A 74 6.86 -8.71 2.98
C MET A 74 5.71 -9.64 2.54
N MET A 75 4.52 -9.52 3.13
CA MET A 75 3.32 -10.22 2.66
C MET A 75 2.86 -9.74 1.28
N SER A 76 3.28 -8.55 0.84
CA SER A 76 3.11 -8.12 -0.55
C SER A 76 4.09 -8.82 -1.47
N SER A 77 3.57 -9.60 -2.41
CA SER A 77 4.37 -10.23 -3.46
C SER A 77 5.11 -9.19 -4.32
N LYS A 78 4.55 -8.00 -4.50
CA LYS A 78 5.19 -6.90 -5.26
C LYS A 78 6.40 -6.34 -4.50
N ILE A 79 6.29 -6.09 -3.20
CA ILE A 79 7.40 -5.61 -2.36
C ILE A 79 8.51 -6.68 -2.30
N ALA A 80 8.14 -7.95 -2.08
CA ALA A 80 9.10 -9.04 -2.05
C ALA A 80 9.90 -9.17 -3.36
N HIS A 81 9.22 -9.06 -4.52
CA HIS A 81 9.89 -9.09 -5.83
C HIS A 81 10.75 -7.85 -6.10
N LEU A 82 10.29 -6.67 -5.68
CA LEU A 82 11.06 -5.43 -5.77
C LEU A 82 12.38 -5.57 -5.00
N LEU A 83 12.34 -5.98 -3.73
CA LEU A 83 13.53 -6.17 -2.91
C LEU A 83 14.47 -7.21 -3.49
N LYS A 84 13.94 -8.36 -3.93
CA LYS A 84 14.74 -9.39 -4.60
C LYS A 84 15.49 -8.83 -5.82
N SER A 85 14.83 -7.98 -6.61
CA SER A 85 15.43 -7.38 -7.80
C SER A 85 16.50 -6.35 -7.45
N LEU A 86 16.24 -5.48 -6.46
CA LEU A 86 17.19 -4.48 -5.99
C LEU A 86 18.44 -5.13 -5.36
N LEU A 87 18.26 -6.16 -4.54
CA LEU A 87 19.35 -6.90 -3.91
C LEU A 87 20.20 -7.65 -4.95
N LYS A 88 19.58 -8.24 -5.97
CA LYS A 88 20.30 -8.85 -7.10
C LYS A 88 21.15 -7.81 -7.85
N ASN A 89 20.60 -6.62 -8.09
CA ASN A 89 21.33 -5.54 -8.76
C ASN A 89 22.50 -5.01 -7.92
N LYS A 90 22.31 -4.91 -6.59
CA LYS A 90 23.36 -4.53 -5.62
C LYS A 90 24.55 -5.50 -5.64
N GLN A 91 24.32 -6.78 -5.93
CA GLN A 91 25.36 -7.80 -6.04
C GLN A 91 25.98 -7.90 -7.44
N SER A 92 25.42 -7.21 -8.44
CA SER A 92 25.94 -7.25 -9.80
C SER A 92 27.27 -6.49 -9.91
N LYS A 93 28.17 -6.99 -10.76
CA LYS A 93 29.49 -6.37 -10.99
C LYS A 93 29.43 -5.07 -11.83
N CYS A 94 28.25 -4.61 -12.21
CA CYS A 94 28.04 -3.50 -13.14
C CYS A 94 28.18 -2.09 -12.52
N GLY A 95 28.69 -1.99 -11.28
CA GLY A 95 28.79 -0.71 -10.56
C GLY A 95 27.47 -0.30 -9.90
N PRO A 96 27.46 0.86 -9.21
CA PRO A 96 26.28 1.31 -8.46
C PRO A 96 25.13 1.66 -9.42
N THR A 97 23.97 1.05 -9.19
CA THR A 97 22.73 1.34 -9.94
C THR A 97 21.76 2.11 -9.06
N LYS A 98 21.00 3.02 -9.68
CA LYS A 98 19.88 3.74 -9.04
C LYS A 98 18.58 3.23 -9.64
N SER A 99 17.53 3.15 -8.82
CA SER A 99 16.20 2.72 -9.24
C SER A 99 15.16 3.75 -8.83
N VAL A 100 14.14 3.93 -9.66
CA VAL A 100 12.99 4.79 -9.38
C VAL A 100 11.76 3.89 -9.36
N VAL A 101 10.94 4.03 -8.32
CA VAL A 101 9.70 3.27 -8.14
C VAL A 101 8.54 4.24 -8.18
N TYR A 102 7.57 3.97 -9.05
CA TYR A 102 6.33 4.74 -9.17
C TYR A 102 5.16 3.92 -8.65
N THR A 103 4.26 4.56 -7.92
CA THR A 103 2.99 3.99 -7.47
C THR A 103 1.95 5.09 -7.41
N GLN A 104 0.69 4.70 -7.60
CA GLN A 104 -0.46 5.60 -7.48
C GLN A 104 -0.80 5.88 -6.00
N TRP A 105 -0.36 5.04 -5.08
CA TRP A 105 -0.77 5.07 -3.68
C TRP A 105 0.38 5.46 -2.76
N THR A 106 0.27 6.61 -2.09
CA THR A 106 1.27 7.10 -1.12
C THR A 106 1.50 6.10 0.01
N GLN A 107 0.44 5.49 0.54
CA GLN A 107 0.54 4.43 1.55
C GLN A 107 1.38 3.22 1.10
N PHE A 108 1.41 2.94 -0.22
CA PHE A 108 2.28 1.88 -0.73
C PHE A 108 3.75 2.31 -0.78
N LEU A 109 4.05 3.60 -0.95
CA LEU A 109 5.41 4.14 -0.78
C LEU A 109 5.88 3.96 0.65
N ASP A 110 5.03 4.20 1.64
CA ASP A 110 5.37 4.01 3.06
C ASP A 110 5.80 2.55 3.33
N LEU A 111 5.01 1.58 2.87
CA LEU A 111 5.34 0.15 2.99
C LEU A 111 6.64 -0.23 2.27
N ILE A 112 6.87 0.32 1.07
CA ILE A 112 8.12 0.13 0.35
C ILE A 112 9.29 0.73 1.15
N GLY A 113 9.13 1.93 1.70
CA GLY A 113 10.14 2.63 2.50
C GLY A 113 10.57 1.83 3.73
N ILE A 114 9.61 1.26 4.46
CA ILE A 114 9.87 0.36 5.60
C ILE A 114 10.71 -0.84 5.15
N ALA A 115 10.30 -1.50 4.06
CA ALA A 115 10.99 -2.68 3.54
C ALA A 115 12.42 -2.37 3.06
N LEU A 116 12.63 -1.22 2.40
CA LEU A 116 13.94 -0.76 1.93
C LEU A 116 14.86 -0.40 3.11
N ALA A 117 14.36 0.32 4.10
CA ALA A 117 15.11 0.70 5.29
C ALA A 117 15.63 -0.52 6.05
N HIS A 118 14.79 -1.54 6.24
CA HIS A 118 15.19 -2.80 6.87
C HIS A 118 16.34 -3.50 6.13
N HIS A 119 16.36 -3.43 4.79
CA HIS A 119 17.41 -4.04 3.97
C HIS A 119 18.61 -3.10 3.73
N SER A 120 18.71 -1.99 4.48
CA SER A 120 19.79 -1.00 4.35
C SER A 120 19.93 -0.49 2.90
N ILE A 121 18.80 -0.24 2.25
CA ILE A 121 18.74 0.40 0.93
C ILE A 121 18.36 1.87 1.15
N LEU A 122 19.30 2.77 0.84
CA LEU A 122 19.04 4.21 0.87
C LEU A 122 17.98 4.57 -0.17
N SER A 123 16.96 5.30 0.27
CA SER A 123 15.87 5.77 -0.57
C SER A 123 15.44 7.17 -0.16
N ALA A 124 14.85 7.89 -1.11
CA ALA A 124 14.17 9.15 -0.89
C ALA A 124 12.76 9.01 -1.45
N GLN A 125 11.77 9.44 -0.68
CA GLN A 125 10.37 9.49 -1.09
C GLN A 125 10.06 10.88 -1.64
N ILE A 126 9.39 10.92 -2.78
CA ILE A 126 8.84 12.14 -3.36
C ILE A 126 7.34 11.92 -3.46
N ASP A 127 6.57 12.69 -2.73
CA ASP A 127 5.12 12.74 -2.82
C ASP A 127 4.65 14.21 -2.81
N GLY A 128 3.34 14.41 -2.96
CA GLY A 128 2.75 15.75 -3.00
C GLY A 128 2.74 16.49 -1.66
N THR A 129 3.34 15.93 -0.59
CA THR A 129 3.35 16.53 0.76
C THR A 129 4.63 17.29 1.07
N ILE A 130 5.65 17.21 0.21
CA ILE A 130 6.88 17.99 0.35
C ILE A 130 6.53 19.47 0.16
N THR A 131 6.52 20.22 1.26
CA THR A 131 6.37 21.68 1.28
C THR A 131 7.75 22.33 1.24
N GLU A 132 7.92 23.34 0.39
CA GLU A 132 9.14 24.16 0.26
C GLU A 132 9.42 25.01 1.51
#